data_AF-A0A060BV52-F1
#
_entry.id   AF-A0A060BV52-F1
#
_cell.length_a   1.000
_cell.length_b   1.000
_cell.length_c   1.000
_cell.angle_alpha   90.00
_cell.angle_beta   90.00
_cell.angle_gamma   90.00
#
_symmetry.space_group_name_H-M   'P 1'
#
loop_
_entity.id
_entity.type
_entity.pdbx_description
1 polymer ?
#
loop_
_entity_poly.entity_id
_entity_poly.type
_entity_poly.pdbx_seq_one_letter_code
_entity_poly.pdbx_strand_id
1 'polypeptide(L)'
;AGESRHVEVPVNVDDLGFWDTSSHAWQVPSGDFAIEVARNSEDVAATVSVRISGTVTTASENRAVPLVAVSDEAFAKRLGHRIPAATPMVPFTRNSTMDDLETTLPGRLFRKMIDSAGNGGSDPHDPVAAKLVKISKDEMPIRTLVTFSKGALPWS
;
A
#
# COMPACT_ATOMS: atom_id res chain seq x y z
N ALA A 1 13.47 18.21 -31.41
CA ALA A 1 14.19 17.39 -30.41
C ALA A 1 15.29 18.25 -29.79
N GLY A 2 15.50 18.18 -28.48
CA GLY A 2 16.45 19.05 -27.75
C GLY A 2 15.82 20.17 -26.93
N GLU A 3 14.52 20.09 -26.62
CA GLU A 3 13.90 21.02 -25.68
C GLU A 3 14.35 20.70 -24.25
N SER A 4 14.69 21.72 -23.48
CA SER A 4 15.04 21.61 -22.06
C SER A 4 14.21 22.61 -21.28
N ARG A 5 13.84 22.22 -20.06
CA ARG A 5 13.10 23.07 -19.13
C ARG A 5 13.79 23.10 -17.78
N HIS A 6 13.77 24.27 -17.15
CA HIS A 6 14.14 24.38 -15.74
C HIS A 6 12.94 23.98 -14.88
N VAL A 7 13.20 23.29 -13.77
CA VAL A 7 12.20 22.92 -12.78
C VAL A 7 12.74 23.24 -11.40
N GLU A 8 11.89 23.76 -10.54
CA GLU A 8 12.18 24.06 -9.15
C GLU A 8 11.31 23.15 -8.28
N VAL A 9 11.95 22.48 -7.32
CA VAL A 9 11.26 21.60 -6.35
C VAL A 9 11.55 22.14 -4.97
N PRO A 10 10.59 22.84 -4.32
CA PRO A 10 10.77 23.30 -2.97
C PRO A 10 10.78 22.11 -2.00
N VAL A 11 11.70 22.14 -1.05
CA VAL A 11 11.81 21.14 0.03
C VAL A 11 11.82 21.89 1.35
N ASN A 12 10.76 21.75 2.15
CA ASN A 12 10.74 22.35 3.48
C ASN A 12 11.49 21.44 4.44
N VAL A 13 12.18 22.04 5.41
CA VAL A 13 12.94 21.30 6.41
C VAL A 13 12.04 20.40 7.27
N ASP A 14 10.81 20.83 7.53
CA ASP A 14 9.83 20.07 8.32
C ASP A 14 9.36 18.80 7.59
N ASP A 15 9.40 18.79 6.25
CA ASP A 15 9.05 17.63 5.43
C ASP A 15 10.14 16.54 5.46
N LEU A 16 11.32 16.86 6.01
CA LEU A 16 12.44 15.92 6.19
C LEU A 16 12.40 15.22 7.56
N GLY A 17 11.33 15.43 8.33
CA GLY A 17 11.15 14.83 9.64
C GLY A 17 10.92 13.32 9.60
N PHE A 18 11.29 12.64 10.68
CA PHE A 18 10.94 11.25 10.94
C PHE A 18 10.12 11.14 12.22
N TRP A 19 9.30 10.09 12.31
CA TRP A 19 8.57 9.79 13.54
C TRP A 19 9.52 9.16 14.57
N ASP A 20 9.73 9.84 15.69
CA ASP A 20 10.52 9.30 16.79
C ASP A 20 9.61 8.58 17.80
N THR A 21 9.80 7.26 17.93
CA THR A 21 8.94 6.43 18.78
C THR A 21 9.14 6.68 20.27
N SER A 22 10.30 7.20 20.67
CA SER A 22 10.59 7.50 22.08
C SER A 22 9.88 8.76 22.58
N SER A 23 9.85 9.82 21.76
CA SER A 23 9.19 11.09 22.07
C SER A 23 7.74 11.16 21.59
N HIS A 24 7.29 10.20 20.77
CA HIS A 24 5.97 10.20 20.13
C HIS A 24 5.70 11.50 19.37
N ALA A 25 6.70 11.98 18.62
CA ALA A 25 6.64 13.22 17.87
C ALA A 25 7.45 13.14 16.59
N TRP A 26 7.11 14.00 15.63
CA TRP A 26 7.96 14.26 14.47
C TRP A 26 9.22 15.02 14.91
N GLN A 27 10.38 14.54 14.46
CA GLN A 27 11.68 15.14 14.74
C GLN A 27 12.42 15.37 13.42
N VAL A 28 13.10 16.50 13.29
CA VAL A 28 13.94 16.81 12.13
C VAL A 28 15.39 16.45 12.45
N PRO A 29 16.09 15.69 11.59
CA PRO A 29 17.47 15.33 11.86
C PRO A 29 18.42 16.51 11.62
N SER A 30 19.47 16.60 12.44
CA SER A 30 20.59 17.53 12.28
C SER A 30 21.82 16.82 11.76
N GLY A 31 22.47 17.37 10.74
CA GLY A 31 23.69 16.79 10.18
C GLY A 31 23.86 17.01 8.68
N ASP A 32 24.81 16.31 8.09
CA ASP A 32 25.04 16.33 6.65
C ASP A 32 24.24 15.20 5.97
N PHE A 33 23.42 15.58 4.99
CA PHE A 33 22.54 14.70 4.23
C PHE A 33 22.75 14.89 2.73
N ALA A 34 22.30 13.90 1.96
CA ALA A 34 22.31 13.94 0.51
C ALA A 34 20.87 14.05 -0.02
N ILE A 35 20.63 14.97 -0.94
CA ILE A 35 19.43 15.03 -1.76
C ILE A 35 19.77 14.43 -3.12
N GLU A 36 19.05 13.40 -3.53
CA GLU A 36 19.23 12.70 -4.80
C GLU A 36 18.16 13.13 -5.81
N VAL A 37 18.61 13.55 -7.00
CA VAL A 37 17.76 13.80 -8.15
C VAL A 37 17.94 12.62 -9.09
N ALA A 38 16.85 11.90 -9.35
CA ALA A 38 16.92 10.60 -10.02
C ALA A 38 15.84 10.46 -11.09
N ARG A 39 16.08 9.59 -12.08
CA ARG A 39 15.06 9.20 -13.06
C ARG A 39 14.10 8.16 -12.48
N ASN A 40 14.60 7.34 -11.56
CA ASN A 40 13.86 6.41 -10.71
C ASN A 40 14.72 6.09 -9.47
N SER A 41 14.22 5.30 -8.52
CA SER A 41 14.90 4.98 -7.26
C SER A 41 16.24 4.25 -7.41
N GLU A 42 16.54 3.66 -8.57
CA GLU A 42 17.76 2.91 -8.85
C GLU A 42 18.73 3.70 -9.77
N ASP A 43 18.28 4.82 -10.35
CA ASP A 43 19.01 5.57 -11.38
C ASP A 43 19.15 7.06 -11.03
N VAL A 44 20.09 7.33 -10.12
CA VAL A 44 20.43 8.67 -9.62
C VAL A 44 21.18 9.46 -10.69
N ALA A 45 20.66 10.64 -11.04
CA ALA A 45 21.25 11.54 -12.03
C ALA A 45 22.17 12.60 -11.40
N ALA A 46 21.86 13.05 -10.18
CA ALA A 46 22.68 13.98 -9.42
C ALA A 46 22.46 13.82 -7.91
N THR A 47 23.49 14.18 -7.12
CA THR A 47 23.43 14.17 -5.65
C THR A 47 23.95 15.51 -5.15
N VAL A 48 23.22 16.12 -4.20
CA VAL A 48 23.56 17.39 -3.59
C VAL A 48 23.71 17.21 -2.09
N SER A 49 24.87 17.57 -1.54
CA SER A 49 25.07 17.57 -0.08
C SER A 49 24.44 18.81 0.54
N VAL A 50 23.65 18.61 1.59
CA VAL A 50 23.00 19.67 2.36
C VAL A 50 23.26 19.46 3.84
N ARG A 51 23.48 20.54 4.58
CA ARG A 51 23.54 20.50 6.04
C ARG A 51 22.17 20.89 6.60
N ILE A 52 21.52 19.97 7.28
CA ILE A 52 20.23 20.18 7.94
C ILE A 52 20.49 20.57 9.40
N SER A 53 19.82 21.62 9.85
CA SER A 53 19.77 22.02 11.26
C SER A 53 18.36 21.74 11.79
N GLY A 54 18.19 20.54 12.34
CA GLY A 54 16.92 20.04 12.85
C GLY A 54 16.82 20.10 14.37
N THR A 55 15.98 19.24 14.94
CA THR A 55 15.67 19.16 16.37
C THR A 55 16.51 18.12 17.12
N VAL A 56 17.02 17.09 16.42
CA VAL A 56 17.76 15.97 17.03
C VAL A 56 19.01 15.59 16.24
N THR A 57 20.04 15.08 16.90
CA THR A 57 21.28 14.58 16.25
C THR A 57 21.32 13.06 16.13
N THR A 58 20.46 12.35 16.86
CA THR A 58 20.37 10.88 16.86
C THR A 58 18.91 10.44 16.90
N ALA A 59 18.58 9.38 16.17
CA ALA A 59 17.30 8.70 16.28
C ALA A 59 17.29 7.75 17.49
N SER A 60 16.11 7.49 18.07
CA SER A 60 15.95 6.49 19.14
C SER A 60 16.20 5.05 18.65
N GLU A 61 15.91 4.76 17.39
CA GLU A 61 16.18 3.46 16.79
C GLU A 61 17.65 3.32 16.39
N ASN A 62 18.25 2.19 16.77
CA ASN A 62 19.62 1.89 16.40
C ASN A 62 19.74 1.63 14.89
N ARG A 63 20.68 2.32 14.22
CA ARG A 63 20.96 2.17 12.78
C ARG A 63 21.27 0.73 12.35
N ALA A 64 21.71 -0.13 13.26
CA ALA A 64 21.96 -1.55 12.98
C ALA A 64 20.67 -2.36 12.74
N VAL A 65 19.49 -1.83 13.07
CA VAL A 65 18.21 -2.51 12.84
C VAL A 65 17.84 -2.42 11.35
N PRO A 66 17.52 -3.53 10.67
CA PRO A 66 17.12 -3.52 9.25
C PRO A 66 15.91 -2.62 8.98
N LEU A 67 15.90 -1.85 7.88
CA LEU A 67 14.79 -0.93 7.56
C LEU A 67 13.43 -1.63 7.48
N VAL A 68 13.39 -2.85 6.96
CA VAL A 68 12.18 -3.67 6.89
C VAL A 68 12.19 -4.70 8.02
N ALA A 69 11.11 -4.78 8.78
CA ALA A 69 10.94 -5.83 9.77
C ALA A 69 10.79 -7.18 9.03
N VAL A 70 11.74 -8.09 9.25
CA VAL A 70 11.77 -9.41 8.60
C VAL A 70 10.95 -10.47 9.36
N SER A 71 10.37 -10.11 10.51
CA SER A 71 9.52 -10.98 11.30
C SER A 71 8.46 -10.19 12.06
N ASP A 72 7.37 -10.87 12.42
CA ASP A 72 6.30 -10.33 13.26
C ASP A 72 6.83 -9.86 14.62
N GLU A 73 7.81 -10.55 15.20
CA GLU A 73 8.41 -10.12 16.46
C GLU A 73 9.15 -8.78 16.31
N ALA A 74 9.94 -8.64 15.24
CA ALA A 74 10.64 -7.40 14.94
C ALA A 74 9.64 -6.26 14.65
N PHE A 75 8.54 -6.57 13.95
CA PHE A 75 7.49 -5.61 13.67
C PHE A 75 6.74 -5.18 14.94
N ALA A 76 6.38 -6.12 15.82
CA ALA A 76 5.71 -5.85 17.09
C ALA A 76 6.56 -4.96 18.01
N LYS A 77 7.89 -5.19 18.06
CA LYS A 77 8.81 -4.33 18.82
C LYS A 77 8.80 -2.88 18.34
N ARG A 78 8.75 -2.66 17.02
CA ARG A 78 8.65 -1.31 16.43
C ARG A 78 7.30 -0.65 16.67
N LEU A 79 6.23 -1.45 16.60
CA LEU A 79 4.87 -0.99 16.80
C LEU A 79 4.62 -0.55 18.25
N GLY A 80 5.42 -1.03 19.20
CA GLY A 80 5.27 -0.75 20.64
C GLY A 80 4.09 -1.48 21.27
N HIS A 81 3.36 -2.28 20.50
CA HIS A 81 2.28 -3.13 20.97
C HIS A 81 2.17 -4.39 20.10
N ARG A 82 1.34 -5.36 20.55
CA ARG A 82 1.08 -6.58 19.78
C ARG A 82 0.50 -6.24 18.40
N ILE A 83 0.91 -6.98 17.37
CA ILE A 83 0.29 -6.89 16.04
C ILE A 83 -1.21 -7.19 16.20
N PRO A 84 -2.11 -6.32 15.68
CA PRO A 84 -3.53 -6.61 15.68
C PRO A 84 -3.82 -7.95 15.01
N ALA A 85 -4.69 -8.76 15.60
CA ALA A 85 -5.14 -9.98 14.94
C ALA A 85 -5.84 -9.60 13.62
N ALA A 86 -5.55 -10.35 12.55
CA ALA A 86 -6.25 -10.17 11.29
C ALA A 86 -7.76 -10.29 11.50
N THR A 87 -8.53 -9.45 10.81
CA THR A 87 -9.99 -9.54 10.84
C THR A 87 -10.42 -10.95 10.45
N PRO A 88 -11.26 -11.64 11.25
CA PRO A 88 -11.76 -12.96 10.89
C PRO A 88 -12.42 -12.90 9.51
N MET A 89 -12.04 -13.81 8.61
CA MET A 89 -12.61 -13.89 7.25
C MET A 89 -14.10 -14.27 7.27
N VAL A 90 -14.57 -14.82 8.40
CA VAL A 90 -15.97 -15.20 8.63
C VAL A 90 -16.45 -14.69 10.00
N PRO A 91 -17.74 -14.28 10.12
CA PRO A 91 -18.75 -14.19 9.06
C PRO A 91 -18.45 -13.09 8.04
N PHE A 92 -18.83 -13.29 6.77
CA PHE A 92 -18.61 -12.30 5.72
C PHE A 92 -19.32 -10.98 6.03
N THR A 93 -18.66 -9.86 5.74
CA THR A 93 -19.22 -8.52 5.91
C THR A 93 -19.36 -7.80 4.57
N ARG A 94 -19.96 -6.61 4.56
CA ARG A 94 -20.09 -5.76 3.35
C ARG A 94 -18.77 -5.46 2.65
N ASN A 95 -17.68 -5.48 3.41
CA ASN A 95 -16.34 -5.14 2.94
C ASN A 95 -15.49 -6.40 2.67
N SER A 96 -16.04 -7.60 2.88
CA SER A 96 -15.40 -8.82 2.40
C SER A 96 -15.29 -8.76 0.87
N THR A 97 -14.16 -9.24 0.37
CA THR A 97 -13.84 -9.26 -1.06
C THR A 97 -14.52 -10.46 -1.75
N MET A 98 -14.48 -10.50 -3.08
CA MET A 98 -14.93 -11.67 -3.82
C MET A 98 -14.03 -12.88 -3.56
N ASP A 99 -12.72 -12.64 -3.36
CA ASP A 99 -11.75 -13.68 -3.01
C ASP A 99 -12.06 -14.33 -1.65
N ASP A 100 -12.52 -13.55 -0.67
CA ASP A 100 -12.92 -14.05 0.65
C ASP A 100 -13.99 -15.15 0.56
N LEU A 101 -14.87 -15.11 -0.44
CA LEU A 101 -15.91 -16.13 -0.65
C LEU A 101 -15.33 -17.51 -0.95
N GLU A 102 -14.12 -17.60 -1.51
CA GLU A 102 -13.49 -18.89 -1.81
C GLU A 102 -13.12 -19.69 -0.56
N THR A 103 -13.07 -19.04 0.60
CA THR A 103 -12.71 -19.68 1.87
C THR A 103 -13.75 -20.68 2.39
N THR A 104 -14.99 -20.64 1.85
CA THR A 104 -16.06 -21.55 2.27
C THR A 104 -16.67 -22.29 1.09
N LEU A 105 -17.14 -23.53 1.30
CA LEU A 105 -17.77 -24.32 0.25
C LEU A 105 -18.99 -23.63 -0.40
N PRO A 106 -19.90 -22.99 0.37
CA PRO A 106 -21.01 -22.23 -0.22
C PRO A 106 -20.55 -20.99 -0.98
N GLY A 107 -19.53 -20.28 -0.49
CA GLY A 107 -19.00 -19.08 -1.16
C GLY A 107 -18.32 -19.40 -2.49
N ARG A 108 -17.61 -20.55 -2.60
CA ARG A 108 -17.07 -21.05 -3.88
C ARG A 108 -18.16 -21.34 -4.90
N LEU A 109 -19.31 -21.85 -4.46
CA LEU A 109 -20.46 -22.08 -5.35
C LEU A 109 -21.06 -20.75 -5.84
N PHE A 110 -21.18 -19.76 -4.95
CA PHE A 110 -21.65 -18.42 -5.29
C PHE A 110 -20.72 -17.70 -6.28
N ARG A 111 -19.39 -17.78 -6.09
CA ARG A 111 -18.40 -17.24 -7.03
C ARG A 111 -18.52 -17.85 -8.42
N LYS A 112 -18.68 -19.17 -8.52
CA LYS A 112 -18.91 -19.86 -9.80
C LYS A 112 -20.18 -19.38 -10.52
N MET A 113 -21.25 -19.09 -9.79
CA MET A 113 -22.47 -18.54 -10.38
C MET A 113 -22.24 -17.12 -10.94
N ILE A 114 -21.47 -16.28 -10.25
CA ILE A 114 -21.14 -14.92 -10.70
C ILE A 114 -20.21 -14.95 -11.93
N ASP A 115 -19.17 -15.79 -11.90
CA ASP A 115 -18.24 -15.95 -13.02
C ASP A 115 -18.98 -16.42 -14.29
N SER A 116 -19.95 -17.32 -14.12
CA SER A 116 -20.81 -17.79 -15.23
C SER A 116 -21.74 -16.70 -15.78
N ALA A 117 -22.09 -15.68 -14.99
CA ALA A 117 -22.96 -14.58 -15.39
C ALA A 117 -22.19 -13.36 -15.92
N GLY A 118 -20.90 -13.24 -15.59
CA GLY A 118 -20.05 -12.06 -15.81
C GLY A 118 -19.08 -12.12 -16.98
N ASN A 119 -19.40 -12.86 -18.03
CA ASN A 119 -18.53 -13.07 -19.21
C ASN A 119 -18.74 -12.05 -20.34
N GLY A 120 -18.85 -10.76 -20.01
CA GLY A 120 -18.97 -9.69 -20.99
C GLY A 120 -17.97 -8.57 -20.71
N GLY A 121 -16.86 -8.52 -21.44
CA GLY A 121 -16.12 -7.26 -21.59
C GLY A 121 -14.58 -7.28 -21.55
N SER A 122 -13.90 -8.38 -21.83
CA SER A 122 -12.44 -8.34 -22.03
C SER A 122 -12.03 -8.98 -23.35
N ASP A 123 -11.19 -8.28 -24.12
CA ASP A 123 -10.47 -8.83 -25.27
C ASP A 123 -9.56 -9.98 -24.78
N PRO A 124 -9.78 -11.24 -25.23
CA PRO A 124 -9.03 -12.40 -24.77
C PRO A 124 -7.53 -12.37 -25.09
N HIS A 125 -7.06 -11.43 -25.92
CA HIS A 125 -5.71 -11.44 -26.46
C HIS A 125 -4.68 -10.58 -25.72
N ASP A 126 -5.07 -9.78 -24.72
CA ASP A 126 -4.13 -9.05 -23.85
C ASP A 126 -4.01 -9.72 -22.46
N PRO A 127 -2.90 -10.44 -22.19
CA PRO A 127 -2.70 -11.13 -20.92
C PRO A 127 -2.53 -10.18 -19.72
N VAL A 128 -2.07 -8.94 -19.94
CA VAL A 128 -1.93 -7.93 -18.88
C VAL A 128 -3.29 -7.36 -18.54
N ALA A 129 -4.09 -6.98 -19.54
CA ALA A 129 -5.46 -6.53 -19.32
C ALA A 129 -6.31 -7.62 -18.64
N ALA A 130 -6.19 -8.88 -19.09
CA ALA A 130 -6.88 -10.00 -18.46
C ALA A 130 -6.48 -10.17 -16.98
N LYS A 131 -5.20 -10.03 -16.65
CA LYS A 131 -4.70 -10.10 -15.27
C LYS A 131 -5.22 -8.95 -14.40
N LEU A 132 -5.25 -7.73 -14.94
CA LEU A 132 -5.78 -6.56 -14.23
C LEU A 132 -7.29 -6.68 -13.97
N VAL A 133 -8.05 -7.17 -14.97
CA VAL A 133 -9.47 -7.46 -14.82
C VAL A 133 -9.71 -8.52 -13.75
N LYS A 134 -8.87 -9.58 -13.71
CA LYS A 134 -8.96 -10.61 -12.68
C LYS A 134 -8.72 -10.04 -11.28
N ILE A 135 -7.62 -9.32 -11.07
CA ILE A 135 -7.30 -8.71 -9.77
C ILE A 135 -8.42 -7.75 -9.34
N SER A 136 -8.93 -6.95 -10.28
CA SER A 136 -10.04 -6.03 -10.00
C SER A 136 -11.33 -6.75 -9.61
N LYS A 137 -11.61 -7.94 -10.17
CA LYS A 137 -12.78 -8.76 -9.79
C LYS A 137 -12.60 -9.39 -8.41
N ASP A 138 -11.39 -9.89 -8.12
CA ASP A 138 -11.08 -10.59 -6.87
C ASP A 138 -11.13 -9.62 -5.67
N GLU A 139 -10.61 -8.40 -5.82
CA GLU A 139 -10.58 -7.35 -4.78
C GLU A 139 -11.92 -6.59 -4.64
N MET A 140 -12.91 -6.88 -5.49
CA MET A 140 -14.18 -6.17 -5.47
C MET A 140 -14.99 -6.50 -4.20
N PRO A 141 -15.48 -5.49 -3.45
CA PRO A 141 -16.34 -5.74 -2.30
C PRO A 141 -17.66 -6.42 -2.70
N ILE A 142 -18.12 -7.40 -1.92
CA ILE A 142 -19.38 -8.14 -2.16
C ILE A 142 -20.58 -7.19 -2.32
N ARG A 143 -20.61 -6.06 -1.60
CA ARG A 143 -21.69 -5.06 -1.72
C ARG A 143 -21.88 -4.54 -3.15
N THR A 144 -20.84 -4.57 -3.98
CA THR A 144 -20.88 -4.07 -5.36
C THR A 144 -21.74 -4.97 -6.26
N LEU A 145 -21.87 -6.25 -5.90
CA LEU A 145 -22.77 -7.19 -6.60
C LEU A 145 -24.24 -6.79 -6.48
N VAL A 146 -24.65 -6.18 -5.36
CA VAL A 146 -26.02 -5.69 -5.20
C VAL A 146 -26.32 -4.63 -6.26
N THR A 147 -25.38 -3.71 -6.46
CA THR A 147 -25.48 -2.67 -7.50
C THR A 147 -25.55 -3.27 -8.91
N PHE A 148 -24.72 -4.28 -9.21
CA PHE A 148 -24.72 -4.94 -10.51
C PHE A 148 -25.92 -5.87 -10.75
N SER A 149 -26.51 -6.41 -9.69
CA SER A 149 -27.68 -7.29 -9.76
C SER A 149 -28.96 -6.55 -10.15
N LYS A 150 -28.95 -5.21 -10.25
CA LYS A 150 -30.13 -4.37 -10.49
C LYS A 150 -31.29 -4.68 -9.53
N GLY A 151 -30.98 -5.07 -8.30
CA GLY A 151 -31.98 -5.43 -7.28
C GLY A 151 -32.44 -6.89 -7.29
N ALA A 152 -31.84 -7.78 -8.10
CA ALA A 152 -32.15 -9.21 -8.09
C ALA A 152 -31.62 -9.95 -6.85
N LEU A 153 -30.58 -9.39 -6.20
CA LEU A 153 -30.05 -9.93 -4.94
C LEU A 153 -30.52 -9.04 -3.77
N PRO A 154 -31.35 -9.57 -2.84
CA PRO A 154 -31.72 -8.86 -1.63
C PRO A 154 -30.54 -8.79 -0.66
N TRP A 155 -30.47 -7.72 0.12
CA TRP A 155 -29.57 -7.64 1.27
C TRP A 155 -30.29 -8.21 2.50
N SER A 156 -29.67 -9.17 3.19
CA SER A 156 -30.00 -9.52 4.59
C SER A 156 -28.81 -9.19 5.47
#